data_AF-A0A7W6Q569-F1
#
_entry.id   AF-A0A7W6Q569-F1
#
_cell.length_a   1.000
_cell.length_b   1.000
_cell.length_c   1.000
_cell.angle_alpha   90.00
_cell.angle_beta   90.00
_cell.angle_gamma   90.00
#
_symmetry.space_group_name_H-M   'P 1'
#
loop_
_entity.id
_entity.type
_entity.pdbx_description
1 polymer ?
#
loop_
_entity_poly.entity_id
_entity_poly.type
_entity_poly.pdbx_seq_one_letter_code
_entity_poly.pdbx_strand_id
1 'polypeptide(L)'
;MRNDPSASATGLHFLSVEEAADKLGVSRIKVREAAERGLIPSKRDNENRLRLDLSDVNPKVLDKKGKRLTQARLMHVLFDEIEELHDVASAKAAEVEALRGIADRQADALDAAARRMDQDAFDKAQLSQMLDRALAHLEAGGEDTARLADVSGRALSALEATGAHLEDSLSQTARFDALVARALDYADAGKDADAKGTEAMAATAQRAMNLLDASLAEAEESRHAVVRTGQMLDRALETGARMEERIAQRDREIEDKSATVTKVLEMSERAVALATPPDTMPKKRSFWQWLMGK
;
A
#
# COMPACT_ATOMS: atom_id res chain seq x y z
N MET A 1 -2.70 -6.60 -60.09
CA MET A 1 -2.95 -7.90 -59.43
C MET A 1 -3.72 -7.60 -58.16
N ARG A 2 -5.01 -7.96 -58.12
CA ARG A 2 -5.88 -7.80 -56.95
C ARG A 2 -5.63 -9.00 -56.05
N ASN A 3 -5.17 -8.77 -54.82
CA ASN A 3 -5.18 -9.79 -53.79
C ASN A 3 -6.64 -9.97 -53.37
N ASP A 4 -7.23 -11.11 -53.71
CA ASP A 4 -8.48 -11.59 -53.11
C ASP A 4 -8.17 -12.07 -51.68
N PRO A 5 -8.73 -11.47 -50.62
CA PRO A 5 -8.58 -11.95 -49.26
C PRO A 5 -9.57 -13.07 -48.88
N SER A 6 -10.25 -13.72 -49.83
CA SER A 6 -11.35 -14.65 -49.52
C SER A 6 -11.00 -16.14 -49.53
N ALA A 7 -9.72 -16.52 -49.47
CA ALA A 7 -9.31 -17.92 -49.69
C ALA A 7 -8.35 -18.54 -48.65
N SER A 8 -8.24 -17.97 -47.45
CA SER A 8 -7.43 -18.58 -46.39
C SER A 8 -8.20 -18.70 -45.07
N ALA A 9 -8.40 -19.96 -44.65
CA ALA A 9 -8.99 -20.44 -43.40
C ALA A 9 -10.51 -20.59 -43.34
N THR A 10 -11.08 -21.45 -44.20
CA THR A 10 -12.20 -22.31 -43.78
C THR A 10 -11.67 -23.31 -42.74
N GLY A 11 -11.33 -22.81 -41.54
CA GLY A 11 -11.16 -23.67 -40.39
C GLY A 11 -12.49 -24.40 -40.18
N LEU A 12 -12.45 -25.72 -40.08
CA LEU A 12 -13.61 -26.53 -39.71
C LEU A 12 -14.11 -26.03 -38.35
N HIS A 13 -15.12 -25.17 -38.35
CA HIS A 13 -15.74 -24.63 -37.14
C HIS A 13 -16.66 -25.69 -36.54
N PHE A 14 -16.04 -26.61 -35.81
CA PHE A 14 -16.71 -27.56 -34.95
C PHE A 14 -17.24 -26.84 -33.71
N LEU A 15 -18.55 -26.67 -33.63
CA LEU A 15 -19.26 -26.01 -32.53
C LEU A 15 -19.58 -26.99 -31.41
N SER A 16 -19.70 -26.49 -30.18
CA SER A 16 -20.29 -27.26 -29.07
C SER A 16 -21.78 -27.54 -29.32
N VAL A 17 -22.36 -28.49 -28.57
CA VAL A 17 -23.80 -28.78 -28.65
C VAL A 17 -24.64 -27.57 -28.26
N GLU A 18 -24.19 -26.79 -27.27
CA GLU A 18 -24.83 -25.56 -26.80
C GLU A 18 -24.83 -24.47 -27.88
N GLU A 19 -23.65 -24.17 -28.43
CA GLU A 19 -23.51 -23.18 -29.52
C GLU A 19 -24.32 -23.57 -30.76
N ALA A 20 -24.34 -24.87 -31.09
CA ALA A 20 -25.13 -25.39 -32.20
C ALA A 20 -26.64 -25.26 -31.93
N ALA A 21 -27.08 -25.55 -30.70
CA ALA A 21 -28.46 -25.42 -30.27
C ALA A 21 -28.94 -23.97 -30.36
N ASP A 22 -28.12 -23.03 -29.88
CA ASP A 22 -28.40 -21.59 -29.93
C ASP A 22 -28.47 -21.08 -31.37
N LYS A 23 -27.50 -21.47 -32.20
CA LYS A 23 -27.45 -21.05 -33.62
C LYS A 23 -28.62 -21.59 -34.45
N LEU A 24 -29.12 -22.79 -34.11
CA LEU A 24 -30.25 -23.43 -34.78
C LEU A 24 -31.61 -23.06 -34.15
N GLY A 25 -31.62 -22.43 -32.98
CA GLY A 25 -32.85 -22.09 -32.24
C GLY A 25 -33.62 -23.33 -31.77
N VAL A 26 -32.93 -24.40 -31.40
CA VAL A 26 -33.52 -25.68 -30.94
C VAL A 26 -32.90 -26.14 -29.63
N SER A 27 -33.49 -27.14 -28.97
CA SER A 27 -32.92 -27.69 -27.74
C SER A 27 -31.66 -28.53 -27.99
N ARG A 28 -30.72 -28.53 -27.03
CA ARG A 28 -29.49 -29.36 -27.02
C ARG A 28 -29.78 -30.84 -27.30
N ILE A 29 -30.84 -31.37 -26.70
CA ILE A 29 -31.30 -32.75 -26.90
C ILE A 29 -31.66 -33.00 -28.38
N LYS A 30 -32.38 -32.08 -29.04
CA LYS A 30 -32.74 -32.21 -30.46
C LYS A 30 -31.49 -32.20 -31.35
N VAL A 31 -30.48 -31.41 -31.00
CA VAL A 31 -29.20 -31.37 -31.72
C VAL A 31 -28.43 -32.68 -31.56
N ARG A 32 -28.28 -33.19 -30.33
CA ARG A 32 -27.63 -34.50 -30.09
C ARG A 32 -28.35 -35.63 -30.79
N GLU A 33 -29.67 -35.64 -30.75
CA GLU A 33 -30.48 -36.63 -31.47
C GLU A 33 -30.25 -36.55 -32.99
N ALA A 34 -30.17 -35.34 -33.55
CA ALA A 34 -29.88 -35.15 -34.98
C ALA A 34 -28.48 -35.65 -35.34
N ALA A 35 -27.48 -35.38 -34.51
CA ALA A 35 -26.11 -35.89 -34.68
C ALA A 35 -26.06 -37.42 -34.65
N GLU A 36 -26.73 -38.04 -33.67
CA GLU A 36 -26.81 -39.50 -33.52
C GLU A 36 -27.56 -40.18 -34.66
N ARG A 37 -28.52 -39.49 -35.27
CA ARG A 37 -29.20 -39.95 -36.50
C ARG A 37 -28.34 -39.76 -37.76
N GLY A 38 -27.16 -39.17 -37.65
CA GLY A 38 -26.27 -38.85 -38.77
C GLY A 38 -26.79 -37.70 -39.64
N LEU A 39 -27.71 -36.87 -39.14
CA LEU A 39 -28.26 -35.72 -39.86
C LEU A 39 -27.33 -34.50 -39.81
N ILE A 40 -26.50 -34.42 -38.78
CA ILE A 40 -25.48 -33.39 -38.58
C ILE A 40 -24.12 -34.11 -38.49
N PRO A 41 -23.13 -33.73 -39.30
CA PRO A 41 -21.78 -34.25 -39.13
C PRO A 41 -21.25 -33.92 -37.73
N SER A 42 -20.84 -34.94 -37.00
CA SER A 42 -20.34 -34.80 -35.64
C SER A 42 -19.03 -35.57 -35.43
N LYS A 43 -18.17 -35.03 -34.56
CA LYS A 43 -16.94 -35.69 -34.08
C LYS A 43 -16.87 -35.55 -32.56
N ARG A 44 -16.06 -36.38 -31.91
CA ARG A 44 -15.69 -36.16 -30.51
C ARG A 44 -14.33 -35.49 -30.43
N ASP A 45 -14.17 -34.55 -29.52
CA ASP A 45 -12.87 -33.93 -29.24
C ASP A 45 -12.02 -34.79 -28.28
N ASN A 46 -10.86 -34.27 -27.88
CA ASN A 46 -9.95 -34.91 -26.93
C ASN A 46 -10.51 -35.05 -25.51
N GLU A 47 -11.56 -34.31 -25.18
CA GLU A 47 -12.32 -34.41 -23.92
C GLU A 47 -13.54 -35.34 -24.08
N ASN A 48 -13.63 -36.06 -25.20
CA ASN A 48 -14.75 -36.92 -25.56
C ASN A 48 -16.09 -36.16 -25.69
N ARG A 49 -16.08 -34.84 -25.86
CA ARG A 49 -17.28 -34.00 -26.02
C ARG A 49 -17.73 -33.97 -27.47
N LEU A 50 -19.04 -33.94 -27.68
CA LEU A 50 -19.61 -33.93 -29.02
C LEU A 50 -19.44 -32.55 -29.65
N ARG A 51 -18.80 -32.53 -30.83
CA ARG A 51 -18.60 -31.33 -31.64
C ARG A 51 -19.28 -31.48 -32.99
N LEU A 52 -19.92 -30.41 -33.44
CA LEU A 52 -20.86 -30.43 -34.57
C LEU A 52 -20.38 -29.48 -35.66
N ASP A 53 -20.38 -29.95 -36.90
CA ASP A 53 -20.15 -29.10 -38.06
C ASP A 53 -21.50 -28.67 -38.65
N LEU A 54 -21.77 -27.36 -38.60
CA LEU A 54 -23.00 -26.77 -39.12
C LEU A 54 -22.82 -26.14 -40.51
N SER A 55 -21.66 -26.27 -41.16
CA SER A 55 -21.34 -25.59 -42.42
C SER A 55 -22.35 -25.90 -43.53
N ASP A 56 -22.79 -27.16 -43.63
CA ASP A 56 -23.72 -27.64 -44.66
C ASP A 56 -25.13 -27.98 -44.11
N VAL A 57 -25.42 -27.61 -42.85
CA VAL A 57 -26.67 -28.02 -42.18
C VAL A 57 -27.75 -26.96 -42.37
N ASN A 58 -28.77 -27.27 -43.17
CA ASN A 58 -29.98 -26.47 -43.25
C ASN A 58 -30.87 -26.78 -42.02
N PRO A 59 -31.38 -25.77 -41.27
CA PRO A 59 -32.24 -25.99 -40.09
C PRO A 59 -33.44 -26.90 -40.34
N LYS A 60 -34.00 -26.89 -41.56
CA LYS A 60 -35.12 -27.75 -41.97
C LYS A 60 -34.77 -29.25 -42.02
N VAL A 61 -33.48 -29.60 -42.00
CA VAL A 61 -33.01 -31.00 -41.96
C VAL A 61 -33.38 -31.66 -40.62
N LEU A 62 -33.50 -30.87 -39.54
CA LEU A 62 -33.87 -31.36 -38.21
C LEU A 62 -35.29 -31.94 -38.15
N ASP A 63 -36.17 -31.52 -39.05
CA ASP A 63 -37.56 -31.98 -39.11
C ASP A 63 -37.74 -33.15 -40.10
N LYS A 64 -36.68 -33.56 -40.81
CA LYS A 64 -36.73 -34.75 -41.67
C LYS A 64 -36.99 -35.99 -40.81
N LYS A 65 -37.96 -36.80 -41.22
CA LYS A 65 -38.30 -38.09 -40.59
C LYS A 65 -37.18 -39.10 -40.86
N GLY A 66 -36.11 -39.04 -40.06
CA GLY A 66 -35.09 -40.09 -39.98
C GLY A 66 -35.58 -41.30 -39.18
N LYS A 67 -34.75 -42.35 -39.13
CA LYS A 67 -34.97 -43.49 -38.23
C LYS A 67 -34.96 -42.97 -36.79
N ARG A 68 -36.07 -43.15 -36.07
CA ARG A 68 -36.17 -42.75 -34.65
C ARG A 68 -35.12 -43.50 -33.84
N LEU A 69 -34.50 -42.82 -32.88
CA LEU A 69 -33.61 -43.46 -31.93
C LEU A 69 -34.37 -44.50 -31.12
N THR A 70 -33.70 -45.61 -30.80
CA THR A 70 -34.23 -46.57 -29.84
C THR A 70 -34.23 -45.94 -28.44
N GLN A 71 -35.11 -46.41 -27.57
CA GLN A 71 -35.18 -45.92 -26.18
C GLN A 71 -33.82 -46.03 -25.46
N ALA A 72 -33.10 -47.14 -25.66
CA ALA A 72 -31.77 -47.33 -25.09
C ALA A 72 -30.77 -46.26 -25.58
N ARG A 73 -30.80 -45.90 -26.88
CA ARG A 73 -29.90 -44.89 -27.43
C ARG A 73 -30.25 -43.48 -26.94
N LEU A 74 -31.54 -43.18 -26.81
CA LEU A 74 -32.00 -41.92 -26.22
C LEU A 74 -31.54 -41.78 -24.76
N MET A 75 -31.61 -42.86 -23.98
CA MET A 75 -31.09 -42.85 -22.61
C MET A 75 -29.58 -42.53 -22.55
N HIS A 76 -28.78 -43.12 -23.43
CA HIS A 76 -27.36 -42.77 -23.52
C HIS A 76 -27.12 -41.29 -23.85
N VAL A 77 -27.87 -40.73 -24.81
CA VAL A 77 -27.78 -39.30 -25.16
C VAL A 77 -28.12 -38.40 -23.97
N LEU A 78 -29.12 -38.78 -23.18
CA LEU A 78 -29.49 -38.04 -21.97
C LEU A 78 -28.42 -38.14 -20.89
N PHE A 79 -27.79 -39.31 -20.71
CA PHE A 79 -26.67 -39.44 -19.77
C PHE A 79 -25.47 -38.59 -20.19
N ASP A 80 -25.07 -38.65 -21.46
CA ASP A 80 -23.99 -37.80 -22.00
C ASP A 80 -24.29 -36.31 -21.78
N GLU A 81 -25.56 -35.89 -21.94
CA GLU A 81 -25.98 -34.50 -21.70
C GLU A 81 -25.94 -34.12 -20.22
N ILE A 82 -26.39 -35.01 -19.33
CA ILE A 82 -26.36 -34.77 -17.88
C ILE A 82 -24.91 -34.66 -17.40
N GLU A 83 -24.02 -35.54 -17.87
CA GLU A 83 -22.60 -35.53 -17.53
C GLU A 83 -21.93 -34.24 -17.99
N GLU A 84 -22.14 -33.83 -19.25
CA GLU A 84 -21.59 -32.57 -19.76
C GLU A 84 -22.14 -31.34 -19.00
N LEU A 85 -23.45 -31.31 -18.71
CA LEU A 85 -24.05 -30.21 -17.93
C LEU A 85 -23.52 -30.20 -16.49
N HIS A 86 -23.26 -31.35 -15.90
CA HIS A 86 -22.66 -31.46 -14.57
C HIS A 86 -21.24 -30.90 -14.57
N ASP A 87 -20.42 -31.26 -15.56
CA ASP A 87 -19.05 -30.74 -15.70
C ASP A 87 -19.04 -29.22 -15.87
N VAL A 88 -19.93 -28.68 -16.72
CA VAL A 88 -20.08 -27.24 -16.92
C VAL A 88 -20.53 -26.55 -15.63
N ALA A 89 -21.50 -27.12 -14.91
CA ALA A 89 -21.96 -26.57 -13.64
C ALA A 89 -20.86 -26.59 -12.57
N SER A 90 -20.08 -27.67 -12.50
CA SER A 90 -18.94 -27.81 -11.59
C SER A 90 -17.84 -26.80 -11.90
N ALA A 91 -17.48 -26.64 -13.18
CA ALA A 91 -16.51 -25.63 -13.62
C ALA A 91 -16.97 -24.20 -13.28
N LYS A 92 -18.24 -23.87 -13.53
CA LYS A 92 -18.82 -22.57 -13.17
C LYS A 92 -18.84 -22.34 -11.66
N ALA A 93 -19.13 -23.36 -10.86
CA ALA A 93 -19.08 -23.25 -9.41
C ALA A 93 -17.65 -22.96 -8.90
N ALA A 94 -16.65 -23.62 -9.49
CA ALA A 94 -15.24 -23.36 -9.17
C ALA A 94 -14.81 -21.94 -9.60
N GLU A 95 -15.26 -21.47 -10.76
CA GLU A 95 -15.02 -20.09 -11.22
C GLU A 95 -15.67 -19.05 -10.29
N VAL A 96 -16.93 -19.26 -9.90
CA VAL A 96 -17.63 -18.38 -8.94
C VAL A 96 -16.89 -18.31 -7.61
N GLU A 97 -16.42 -19.43 -7.09
CA GLU A 97 -15.65 -19.46 -5.85
C GLU A 97 -14.31 -18.73 -6.00
N ALA A 98 -13.62 -18.90 -7.13
CA ALA A 98 -12.39 -18.17 -7.42
C ALA A 98 -12.62 -16.65 -7.51
N LEU A 99 -13.69 -16.21 -8.18
CA LEU A 99 -14.06 -14.80 -8.26
C LEU A 99 -14.45 -14.23 -6.88
N ARG A 100 -15.15 -15.01 -6.06
CA ARG A 100 -15.48 -14.63 -4.68
C ARG A 100 -14.20 -14.42 -3.86
N GLY A 101 -13.24 -15.33 -3.94
CA GLY A 101 -11.95 -15.18 -3.27
C GLY A 101 -11.12 -13.99 -3.77
N ILE A 102 -11.27 -13.57 -5.03
CA ILE A 102 -10.68 -12.32 -5.54
C ILE A 102 -11.39 -11.10 -4.93
N ALA A 103 -12.73 -11.11 -4.89
CA ALA A 103 -13.51 -10.02 -4.32
C ALA A 103 -13.24 -9.82 -2.82
N ASP A 104 -13.15 -10.92 -2.05
CA ASP A 104 -12.84 -10.87 -0.62
C ASP A 104 -11.45 -10.24 -0.37
N ARG A 105 -10.43 -10.65 -1.15
CA ARG A 105 -9.09 -10.04 -1.06
C ARG A 105 -9.07 -8.56 -1.46
N GLN A 106 -9.89 -8.16 -2.43
CA GLN A 106 -10.03 -6.75 -2.80
C GLN A 106 -10.71 -5.93 -1.71
N ALA A 107 -11.72 -6.50 -1.03
CA ALA A 107 -12.36 -5.87 0.12
C ALA A 107 -11.36 -5.68 1.27
N ASP A 108 -10.59 -6.71 1.61
CA ASP A 108 -9.53 -6.63 2.64
C ASP A 108 -8.48 -5.56 2.30
N ALA A 109 -8.06 -5.48 1.03
CA ALA A 109 -7.10 -4.48 0.58
C ALA A 109 -7.66 -3.05 0.67
N LEU A 110 -8.94 -2.84 0.34
CA LEU A 110 -9.60 -1.54 0.48
C LEU A 110 -9.76 -1.14 1.95
N ASP A 111 -10.09 -2.07 2.83
CA ASP A 111 -10.17 -1.84 4.27
C ASP A 111 -8.79 -1.45 4.84
N ALA A 112 -7.72 -2.13 4.41
CA ALA A 112 -6.36 -1.79 4.79
C ALA A 112 -5.96 -0.37 4.29
N ALA A 113 -6.31 -0.03 3.05
CA ALA A 113 -6.08 1.30 2.49
C ALA A 113 -6.84 2.40 3.25
N ALA A 114 -8.11 2.16 3.63
CA ALA A 114 -8.89 3.09 4.43
C ALA A 114 -8.25 3.34 5.81
N ARG A 115 -7.84 2.28 6.51
CA ARG A 115 -7.13 2.40 7.80
C ARG A 115 -5.81 3.16 7.67
N ARG A 116 -5.11 3.01 6.54
CA ARG A 116 -3.89 3.77 6.24
C ARG A 116 -4.19 5.25 6.09
N MET A 117 -5.24 5.62 5.34
CA MET A 117 -5.64 7.03 5.17
C MET A 117 -6.02 7.68 6.49
N ASP A 118 -6.74 6.97 7.37
CA ASP A 118 -7.10 7.48 8.70
C ASP A 118 -5.87 7.71 9.57
N GLN A 119 -4.88 6.81 9.50
CA GLN A 119 -3.62 7.02 10.20
C GLN A 119 -2.84 8.22 9.63
N ASP A 120 -2.68 8.32 8.31
CA ASP A 120 -1.93 9.42 7.70
C ASP A 120 -2.56 10.78 8.08
N ALA A 121 -3.89 10.83 8.17
CA ALA A 121 -4.61 12.01 8.66
C ALA A 121 -4.30 12.31 10.13
N PHE A 122 -4.22 11.29 10.99
CA PHE A 122 -3.83 11.43 12.39
C PHE A 122 -2.38 11.91 12.53
N ASP A 123 -1.44 11.29 11.83
CA ASP A 123 0.00 11.62 11.87
C ASP A 123 0.23 13.06 11.38
N LYS A 124 -0.47 13.49 10.32
CA LYS A 124 -0.46 14.87 9.84
C LYS A 124 -0.96 15.85 10.90
N ALA A 125 -2.05 15.51 11.61
CA ALA A 125 -2.56 16.36 12.68
C ALA A 125 -1.57 16.46 13.85
N GLN A 126 -0.90 15.36 14.20
CA GLN A 126 0.13 15.34 15.25
C GLN A 126 1.35 16.20 14.86
N LEU A 127 1.84 16.08 13.62
CA LEU A 127 2.94 16.91 13.10
C LEU A 127 2.59 18.39 13.11
N SER A 128 1.37 18.75 12.69
CA SER A 128 0.90 20.15 12.76
C SER A 128 0.96 20.68 14.19
N GLN A 129 0.49 19.90 15.17
CA GLN A 129 0.53 20.31 16.58
C GLN A 129 1.97 20.44 17.12
N MET A 130 2.88 19.55 16.70
CA MET A 130 4.30 19.65 17.07
C MET A 130 4.93 20.92 16.51
N LEU A 131 4.62 21.28 15.27
CA LEU A 131 5.08 22.52 14.64
C LEU A 131 4.53 23.76 15.34
N ASP A 132 3.24 23.77 15.68
CA ASP A 132 2.62 24.88 16.41
C ASP A 132 3.27 25.09 17.79
N ARG A 133 3.56 24.00 18.52
CA ARG A 133 4.27 24.08 19.81
C ARG A 133 5.71 24.57 19.65
N ALA A 134 6.41 24.09 18.62
CA ALA A 134 7.77 24.55 18.33
C ALA A 134 7.77 26.06 18.02
N LEU A 135 6.83 26.54 17.19
CA LEU A 135 6.65 27.96 16.90
C LEU A 135 6.35 28.77 18.16
N ALA A 136 5.43 28.31 19.01
CA ALA A 136 5.12 29.00 20.27
C ALA A 136 6.35 29.09 21.22
N HIS A 137 7.20 28.06 21.26
CA HIS A 137 8.45 28.09 22.01
C HIS A 137 9.46 29.09 21.42
N LEU A 138 9.55 29.19 20.09
CA LEU A 138 10.42 30.15 19.40
C LEU A 138 9.97 31.59 19.66
N GLU A 139 8.65 31.84 19.72
CA GLU A 139 8.09 33.17 20.03
C GLU A 139 8.29 33.57 21.50
N ALA A 140 8.31 32.62 22.43
CA ALA A 140 8.47 32.89 23.86
C ALA A 140 9.93 33.08 24.32
N GLY A 141 10.91 32.51 23.61
CA GLY A 141 12.33 32.51 23.99
C GLY A 141 13.17 33.59 23.31
N GLY A 142 13.20 34.80 23.88
CA GLY A 142 13.83 35.98 23.27
C GLY A 142 15.36 36.12 23.34
N GLU A 143 16.13 35.27 24.03
CA GLU A 143 17.57 35.53 24.26
C GLU A 143 18.55 34.38 24.00
N ASP A 144 18.10 33.14 23.76
CA ASP A 144 18.99 31.97 23.73
C ASP A 144 19.23 31.43 22.30
N THR A 145 19.88 32.24 21.46
CA THR A 145 20.07 32.00 20.01
C THR A 145 20.76 30.66 19.68
N ALA A 146 21.61 30.15 20.58
CA ALA A 146 22.32 28.88 20.37
C ALA A 146 21.39 27.66 20.53
N ARG A 147 20.48 27.69 21.51
CA ARG A 147 19.44 26.65 21.67
C ARG A 147 18.41 26.71 20.56
N LEU A 148 18.03 27.91 20.16
CA LEU A 148 17.17 28.17 19.01
C LEU A 148 17.75 27.50 17.75
N ALA A 149 19.04 27.65 17.48
CA ALA A 149 19.71 27.01 16.35
C ALA A 149 19.70 25.47 16.43
N ASP A 150 19.92 24.87 17.60
CA ASP A 150 19.90 23.41 17.78
C ASP A 150 18.48 22.83 17.60
N VAL A 151 17.47 23.44 18.23
CA VAL A 151 16.06 23.02 18.08
C VAL A 151 15.61 23.17 16.62
N SER A 152 15.95 24.30 15.98
CA SER A 152 15.65 24.54 14.56
C SER A 152 16.33 23.52 13.66
N GLY A 153 17.60 23.17 13.95
CA GLY A 153 18.35 22.17 13.19
C GLY A 153 17.73 20.77 13.30
N ARG A 154 17.29 20.37 14.49
CA ARG A 154 16.59 19.09 14.70
C ARG A 154 15.21 19.06 14.03
N ALA A 155 14.46 20.16 14.11
CA ALA A 155 13.17 20.29 13.44
C ALA A 155 13.31 20.25 11.91
N LEU A 156 14.30 20.95 11.35
CA LEU A 156 14.61 20.89 9.92
C LEU A 156 15.04 19.49 9.49
N SER A 157 15.89 18.82 10.27
CA SER A 157 16.31 17.44 9.97
C SER A 157 15.14 16.45 10.03
N ALA A 158 14.20 16.63 10.98
CA ALA A 158 12.97 15.85 11.03
C ALA A 158 12.05 16.14 9.82
N LEU A 159 11.92 17.41 9.42
CA LEU A 159 11.17 17.80 8.22
C LEU A 159 11.79 17.26 6.94
N GLU A 160 13.12 17.27 6.80
CA GLU A 160 13.83 16.65 5.67
C GLU A 160 13.61 15.14 5.63
N ALA A 161 13.71 14.45 6.77
CA ALA A 161 13.42 13.01 6.84
C ALA A 161 11.97 12.70 6.47
N THR A 162 11.02 13.51 6.95
CA THR A 162 9.59 13.36 6.62
C THR A 162 9.33 13.68 5.14
N GLY A 163 10.00 14.69 4.60
CA GLY A 163 9.93 15.08 3.19
C GLY A 163 10.47 13.98 2.26
N ALA A 164 11.63 13.40 2.57
CA ALA A 164 12.18 12.26 1.85
C ALA A 164 11.23 11.06 1.88
N HIS A 165 10.56 10.83 3.02
CA HIS A 165 9.59 9.76 3.14
C HIS A 165 8.30 10.01 2.34
N LEU A 166 7.81 11.25 2.30
CA LEU A 166 6.68 11.65 1.45
C LEU A 166 7.03 11.55 -0.03
N GLU A 167 8.24 11.92 -0.43
CA GLU A 167 8.72 11.78 -1.80
C GLU A 167 8.82 10.30 -2.21
N ASP A 168 9.32 9.43 -1.33
CA ASP A 168 9.35 7.99 -1.55
C ASP A 168 7.92 7.41 -1.66
N SER A 169 7.00 7.84 -0.79
CA SER A 169 5.58 7.44 -0.82
C SER A 169 4.86 7.92 -2.10
N LEU A 170 5.15 9.14 -2.57
CA LEU A 170 4.64 9.64 -3.85
C LEU A 170 5.21 8.85 -5.03
N SER A 171 6.49 8.47 -4.96
CA SER A 171 7.12 7.62 -5.99
C SER A 171 6.50 6.22 -6.01
N GLN A 172 6.16 5.66 -4.85
CA GLN A 172 5.42 4.40 -4.73
C GLN A 172 4.01 4.54 -5.29
N THR A 173 3.29 5.62 -4.98
CA THR A 173 1.96 5.91 -5.54
C THR A 173 2.00 5.94 -7.06
N ALA A 174 2.98 6.65 -7.65
CA ALA A 174 3.16 6.67 -9.10
C ALA A 174 3.45 5.28 -9.70
N ARG A 175 4.19 4.41 -8.98
CA ARG A 175 4.39 3.01 -9.39
C ARG A 175 3.11 2.20 -9.31
N PHE A 176 2.27 2.43 -8.29
CA PHE A 176 0.95 1.79 -8.19
C PHE A 176 0.03 2.21 -9.32
N ASP A 177 -0.05 3.51 -9.63
CA ASP A 177 -0.85 4.02 -10.75
C ASP A 177 -0.40 3.39 -12.08
N ALA A 178 0.91 3.25 -12.29
CA ALA A 178 1.45 2.58 -13.46
C ALA A 178 1.11 1.07 -13.51
N LEU A 179 1.11 0.38 -12.36
CA LEU A 179 0.71 -1.02 -12.28
C LEU A 179 -0.79 -1.21 -12.53
N VAL A 180 -1.63 -0.31 -11.99
CA VAL A 180 -3.08 -0.31 -12.22
C VAL A 180 -3.40 -0.03 -13.68
N ALA A 181 -2.78 0.99 -14.28
CA ALA A 181 -2.92 1.27 -15.71
C ALA A 181 -2.56 0.06 -16.56
N ARG A 182 -1.44 -0.60 -16.24
CA ARG A 182 -1.01 -1.82 -16.96
C ARG A 182 -1.97 -2.99 -16.76
N ALA A 183 -2.54 -3.14 -15.56
CA ALA A 183 -3.54 -4.16 -15.30
C ALA A 183 -4.85 -3.90 -16.07
N LEU A 184 -5.26 -2.64 -16.21
CA LEU A 184 -6.39 -2.23 -17.04
C LEU A 184 -6.12 -2.51 -18.52
N ASP A 185 -4.93 -2.18 -19.03
CA ASP A 185 -4.53 -2.49 -20.40
C ASP A 185 -4.61 -4.00 -20.69
N TYR A 186 -4.18 -4.85 -19.74
CA TYR A 186 -4.32 -6.30 -19.85
C TYR A 186 -5.78 -6.77 -19.80
N ALA A 187 -6.62 -6.15 -18.96
CA ALA A 187 -8.04 -6.48 -18.87
C ALA A 187 -8.80 -6.11 -20.15
N ASP A 188 -8.48 -4.97 -20.75
CA ASP A 188 -9.06 -4.55 -22.04
C ASP A 188 -8.55 -5.41 -23.19
N ALA A 189 -7.27 -5.78 -23.22
CA ALA A 189 -6.73 -6.72 -24.20
C ALA A 189 -7.32 -8.14 -24.05
N GLY A 190 -7.73 -8.53 -22.84
CA GLY A 190 -8.34 -9.82 -22.54
C GLY A 190 -9.78 -9.96 -23.02
N LYS A 191 -10.52 -8.85 -23.24
CA LYS A 191 -11.92 -8.88 -23.73
C LYS A 191 -12.04 -9.47 -25.15
N ASP A 192 -10.96 -9.47 -25.91
CA ASP A 192 -10.89 -10.01 -27.28
C ASP A 192 -10.19 -11.38 -27.37
N ALA A 193 -9.77 -11.96 -26.23
CA ALA A 193 -8.95 -13.18 -26.20
C ALA A 193 -9.75 -14.44 -25.81
N ASP A 194 -9.53 -15.54 -26.55
CA ASP A 194 -10.09 -16.89 -26.30
C ASP A 194 -9.78 -17.43 -24.89
N ALA A 195 -10.33 -18.60 -24.52
CA ALA A 195 -10.17 -19.28 -23.21
C ALA A 195 -8.73 -19.46 -22.69
N LYS A 196 -7.68 -19.31 -23.52
CA LYS A 196 -6.27 -19.25 -23.05
C LYS A 196 -5.86 -17.88 -22.51
N GLY A 197 -6.53 -16.82 -22.95
CA GLY A 197 -6.34 -15.45 -22.47
C GLY A 197 -6.80 -15.27 -21.03
N THR A 198 -7.90 -15.93 -20.63
CA THR A 198 -8.44 -15.83 -19.26
C THR A 198 -7.48 -16.42 -18.21
N GLU A 199 -6.82 -17.54 -18.51
CA GLU A 199 -5.85 -18.17 -17.60
C GLU A 199 -4.57 -17.31 -17.45
N ALA A 200 -4.08 -16.73 -18.54
CA ALA A 200 -2.97 -15.77 -18.51
C ALA A 200 -3.33 -14.49 -17.74
N MET A 201 -4.57 -14.02 -17.86
CA MET A 201 -5.08 -12.86 -17.14
C MET A 201 -5.19 -13.14 -15.64
N ALA A 202 -5.71 -14.31 -15.24
CA ALA A 202 -5.76 -14.75 -13.84
C ALA A 202 -4.35 -14.83 -13.22
N ALA A 203 -3.38 -15.41 -13.94
CA ALA A 203 -1.99 -15.48 -13.48
C ALA A 203 -1.30 -14.11 -13.38
N THR A 204 -1.70 -13.15 -14.23
CA THR A 204 -1.19 -11.77 -14.18
C THR A 204 -1.82 -11.01 -13.02
N ALA A 205 -3.13 -11.15 -12.81
CA ALA A 205 -3.85 -10.56 -11.68
C ALA A 205 -3.30 -11.07 -10.34
N GLN A 206 -3.06 -12.39 -10.21
CA GLN A 206 -2.46 -12.95 -9.00
C GLN A 206 -1.04 -12.44 -8.75
N ARG A 207 -0.23 -12.23 -9.80
CA ARG A 207 1.10 -11.61 -9.67
C ARG A 207 1.02 -10.16 -9.23
N ALA A 208 0.07 -9.40 -9.76
CA ALA A 208 -0.17 -8.02 -9.34
C ALA A 208 -0.61 -7.95 -7.87
N MET A 209 -1.52 -8.84 -7.44
CA MET A 209 -1.90 -8.95 -6.02
C MET A 209 -0.72 -9.29 -5.12
N ASN A 210 0.13 -10.25 -5.49
CA ASN A 210 1.29 -10.60 -4.69
C ASN A 210 2.31 -9.44 -4.59
N LEU A 211 2.47 -8.64 -5.66
CA LEU A 211 3.30 -7.44 -5.63
C LEU A 211 2.69 -6.35 -4.73
N LEU A 212 1.38 -6.18 -4.77
CA LEU A 212 0.65 -5.28 -3.87
C LEU A 212 0.85 -5.70 -2.42
N ASP A 213 0.66 -6.98 -2.08
CA ASP A 213 0.86 -7.49 -0.72
C ASP A 213 2.30 -7.25 -0.21
N ALA A 214 3.31 -7.53 -1.06
CA ALA A 214 4.71 -7.31 -0.70
C ALA A 214 5.01 -5.82 -0.45
N SER A 215 4.49 -4.93 -1.30
CA SER A 215 4.66 -3.48 -1.13
C SER A 215 3.90 -2.93 0.09
N LEU A 216 2.76 -3.54 0.44
CA LEU A 216 1.99 -3.17 1.62
C LEU A 216 2.76 -3.55 2.89
N ALA A 217 3.37 -4.73 2.92
CA ALA A 217 4.22 -5.18 4.02
C ALA A 217 5.46 -4.29 4.22
N GLU A 218 6.12 -3.87 3.12
CA GLU A 218 7.26 -2.95 3.18
C GLU A 218 6.85 -1.56 3.71
N ALA A 219 5.68 -1.07 3.30
CA ALA A 219 5.12 0.19 3.81
C ALA A 219 4.78 0.12 5.31
N GLU A 220 4.24 -1.01 5.79
CA GLU A 220 3.99 -1.25 7.22
C GLU A 220 5.29 -1.25 8.04
N GLU A 221 6.35 -1.90 7.53
CA GLU A 221 7.66 -1.91 8.20
C GLU A 221 8.27 -0.50 8.28
N SER A 222 8.22 0.26 7.19
CA SER A 222 8.68 1.65 7.16
C SER A 222 7.91 2.53 8.15
N ARG A 223 6.58 2.38 8.22
CA ARG A 223 5.74 3.07 9.21
C ARG A 223 6.16 2.74 10.65
N HIS A 224 6.45 1.49 10.97
CA HIS A 224 6.96 1.14 12.29
C HIS A 224 8.31 1.79 12.61
N ALA A 225 9.14 2.06 11.60
CA ALA A 225 10.37 2.84 11.78
C ALA A 225 10.06 4.32 12.09
N VAL A 226 9.08 4.93 11.42
CA VAL A 226 8.63 6.31 11.68
C VAL A 226 8.07 6.47 13.10
N VAL A 227 7.18 5.57 13.53
CA VAL A 227 6.62 5.63 14.89
C VAL A 227 7.73 5.49 15.94
N ARG A 228 8.72 4.60 15.72
CA ARG A 228 9.87 4.45 16.62
C ARG A 228 10.74 5.71 16.67
N THR A 229 11.00 6.33 15.53
CA THR A 229 11.79 7.59 15.48
C THR A 229 11.05 8.74 16.13
N GLY A 230 9.73 8.87 15.93
CA GLY A 230 8.87 9.83 16.65
C GLY A 230 8.93 9.65 18.16
N GLN A 231 8.80 8.42 18.66
CA GLN A 231 8.93 8.11 20.10
C GLN A 231 10.32 8.44 20.66
N MET A 232 11.39 8.24 19.87
CA MET A 232 12.74 8.64 20.27
C MET A 232 12.87 10.16 20.35
N LEU A 233 12.24 10.90 19.43
CA LEU A 233 12.23 12.35 19.41
C LEU A 233 11.48 12.91 20.63
N ASP A 234 10.30 12.38 20.95
CA ASP A 234 9.53 12.75 22.15
C ASP A 234 10.34 12.55 23.43
N ARG A 235 11.02 11.42 23.58
CA ARG A 235 11.91 11.15 24.72
C ARG A 235 13.10 12.12 24.77
N ALA A 236 13.66 12.46 23.62
CA ALA A 236 14.76 13.43 23.54
C ALA A 236 14.30 14.83 23.95
N LEU A 237 13.10 15.26 23.54
CA LEU A 237 12.49 16.52 23.94
C LEU A 237 12.18 16.55 25.45
N GLU A 238 11.61 15.48 26.00
CA GLU A 238 11.34 15.36 27.43
C GLU A 238 12.64 15.40 28.25
N THR A 239 13.69 14.72 27.77
CA THR A 239 15.02 14.75 28.40
C THR A 239 15.63 16.15 28.33
N GLY A 240 15.45 16.86 27.21
CA GLY A 240 15.86 18.25 27.04
C GLY A 240 15.18 19.17 28.05
N ALA A 241 13.86 19.06 28.22
CA ALA A 241 13.10 19.85 29.21
C ALA A 241 13.58 19.60 30.65
N ARG A 242 13.83 18.34 31.03
CA ARG A 242 14.40 18.01 32.34
C ARG A 242 15.81 18.56 32.52
N MET A 243 16.61 18.61 31.46
CA MET A 243 17.96 19.16 31.51
C MET A 243 17.93 20.68 31.68
N GLU A 244 16.98 21.35 31.03
CA GLU A 244 16.72 22.78 31.21
C GLU A 244 16.30 23.12 32.65
N GLU A 245 15.39 22.33 33.23
CA GLU A 245 14.99 22.50 34.64
C GLU A 245 16.19 22.34 35.59
N ARG A 246 17.07 21.35 35.34
CA ARG A 246 18.30 21.17 36.13
C ARG A 246 19.29 22.32 35.97
N ILE A 247 19.43 22.87 34.77
CA ILE A 247 20.32 24.03 34.53
C ILE A 247 19.77 25.23 35.31
N ALA A 248 18.48 25.54 35.18
CA ALA A 248 17.84 26.60 35.94
C ALA A 248 17.99 26.42 37.46
N GLN A 249 17.91 25.18 37.95
CA GLN A 249 18.18 24.87 39.35
C GLN A 249 19.64 25.13 39.75
N ARG A 250 20.61 24.72 38.91
CA ARG A 250 22.04 24.98 39.17
C ARG A 250 22.38 26.46 39.13
N ASP A 251 21.76 27.23 38.23
CA ASP A 251 21.99 28.67 38.14
C ASP A 251 21.54 29.37 39.42
N ARG A 252 20.37 29.00 39.96
CA ARG A 252 19.91 29.48 41.28
C ARG A 252 20.87 29.10 42.40
N GLU A 253 21.37 27.86 42.42
CA GLU A 253 22.35 27.44 43.42
C GLU A 253 23.68 28.22 43.31
N ILE A 254 24.12 28.54 42.09
CA ILE A 254 25.33 29.33 41.84
C ILE A 254 25.11 30.75 42.34
N GLU A 255 23.95 31.34 42.06
CA GLU A 255 23.56 32.67 42.55
C GLU A 255 23.58 32.71 44.09
N ASP A 256 22.94 31.75 44.76
CA ASP A 256 22.93 31.63 46.23
C ASP A 256 24.35 31.46 46.81
N LYS A 257 25.19 30.61 46.18
CA LYS A 257 26.59 30.42 46.58
C LYS A 257 27.40 31.69 46.38
N SER A 258 27.20 32.42 45.29
CA SER A 258 27.89 33.69 45.01
C SER A 258 27.52 34.78 46.02
N ALA A 259 26.24 34.86 46.41
CA ALA A 259 25.77 35.76 47.46
C ALA A 259 26.39 35.41 48.82
N THR A 260 26.50 34.11 49.13
CA THR A 260 27.14 33.63 50.36
C THR A 260 28.63 33.97 50.39
N VAL A 261 29.36 33.76 49.29
CA VAL A 261 30.77 34.13 49.16
C VAL A 261 30.97 35.63 49.33
N THR A 262 30.13 36.44 48.68
CA THR A 262 30.16 37.91 48.82
C THR A 262 29.99 38.34 50.28
N LYS A 263 29.02 37.75 50.98
CA LYS A 263 28.79 38.02 52.41
C LYS A 263 29.96 37.60 53.30
N VAL A 264 30.58 36.44 53.03
CA VAL A 264 31.78 35.98 53.77
C VAL A 264 32.96 36.93 53.53
N LEU A 265 33.14 37.39 52.30
CA LEU A 265 34.17 38.38 51.97
C LEU A 265 33.92 39.71 52.71
N GLU A 266 32.70 40.25 52.69
CA GLU A 266 32.34 41.46 53.46
C GLU A 266 32.58 41.28 54.97
N MET A 267 32.24 40.13 55.54
CA MET A 267 32.53 39.82 56.95
C MET A 267 34.03 39.76 57.23
N SER A 268 34.81 39.17 56.31
CA SER A 268 36.27 39.11 56.43
C SER A 268 36.90 40.50 56.33
N GLU A 269 36.43 41.35 55.43
CA GLU A 269 36.88 42.74 55.28
C GLU A 269 36.59 43.56 56.55
N ARG A 270 35.39 43.39 57.14
CA ARG A 270 35.03 44.02 58.42
C ARG A 270 35.90 43.52 59.57
N ALA A 271 36.17 42.22 59.65
CA ALA A 271 37.02 41.65 60.68
C ALA A 271 38.46 42.17 60.58
N VAL A 272 39.01 42.27 59.36
CA VAL A 272 40.34 42.86 59.11
C VAL A 272 40.36 44.35 59.49
N ALA A 273 39.31 45.10 59.15
CA ALA A 273 39.19 46.51 59.52
C ALA A 273 39.13 46.71 61.05
N LEU A 274 38.46 45.82 61.79
CA LEU A 274 38.40 45.86 63.26
C LEU A 274 39.71 45.42 63.93
N ALA A 275 40.42 44.46 63.34
CA ALA A 275 41.69 43.95 63.87
C ALA A 275 42.87 44.91 63.63
N THR A 276 42.72 45.89 62.73
CA THR A 276 43.76 46.87 62.43
C THR A 276 43.59 48.09 63.36
N PRO A 277 44.42 48.29 64.39
CA PRO A 277 44.26 49.39 65.34
C PRO A 277 44.47 50.75 64.64
N PRO A 278 43.65 51.78 64.96
CA PRO A 278 43.58 53.05 64.24
C PRO A 278 44.89 53.85 64.21
N ASP A 279 45.84 53.57 65.09
CA ASP A 279 47.13 54.28 65.19
C ASP A 279 48.24 53.72 64.28
N THR A 280 47.95 52.72 63.45
CA THR A 280 48.93 52.15 62.50
C THR A 280 48.43 52.14 61.05
N MET A 281 47.75 53.21 60.59
CA MET A 281 47.49 53.36 59.15
C MET A 281 48.71 53.95 58.43
N PRO A 282 49.54 53.14 57.71
CA PRO A 282 50.50 53.69 56.76
C PRO A 282 49.75 54.40 55.63
N LYS A 283 50.26 55.56 55.20
CA LYS A 283 49.73 56.32 54.05
C LYS A 283 49.53 55.39 52.85
N LYS A 284 48.27 55.32 52.37
CA LYS A 284 47.83 54.46 51.25
C LYS A 284 48.75 54.60 50.03
N ARG A 285 49.59 53.60 49.76
CA ARG A 285 50.00 53.27 48.38
C ARG A 285 48.92 52.35 47.82
N SER A 286 48.35 52.70 46.68
CA SER A 286 47.27 51.88 46.10
C SER A 286 47.81 50.50 45.74
N PHE A 287 46.98 49.46 45.90
CA PHE A 287 47.31 48.09 45.52
C PHE A 287 47.82 47.98 44.07
N TRP A 288 47.32 48.84 43.18
CA TRP A 288 47.78 48.96 41.80
C TRP A 288 49.21 49.51 41.66
N GLN A 289 49.70 50.38 42.55
CA GLN A 289 51.11 50.81 42.56
C GLN A 289 52.06 49.68 42.97
N TRP A 290 51.64 48.83 43.91
CA TRP A 290 52.42 47.67 44.32
C TRP A 290 52.46 46.60 43.20
N LEU A 291 51.32 46.33 42.55
CA LEU A 291 51.25 45.35 41.46
C LEU A 291 52.01 45.80 40.21
N MET A 292 52.09 47.11 39.94
CA MET A 292 52.79 47.69 38.78
C MET A 292 54.25 48.07 39.06
N GLY A 293 54.81 47.67 40.20
CA GLY A 293 56.24 47.80 40.50
C GLY A 293 56.77 49.25 40.54
N LYS A 294 56.01 50.19 41.12
CA LYS A 294 56.48 51.57 41.41
C LYS A 294 56.39 51.97 42.88
#